data_AF-A0A7J2S3P2-F1
#
_entry.id   AF-A0A7J2S3P2-F1
#
_cell.length_a   1.000
_cell.length_b   1.000
_cell.length_c   1.000
_cell.angle_alpha   90.00
_cell.angle_beta   90.00
_cell.angle_gamma   90.00
#
_symmetry.space_group_name_H-M   'P 1'
#
loop_
_entity.id
_entity.type
_entity.pdbx_description
1 polymer ?
#
loop_
_entity_poly.entity_id
_entity_poly.type
_entity_poly.pdbx_seq_one_letter_code
_entity_poly.pdbx_strand_id
1 'polypeptide(L)'
;INLPHSARFTLTSFLLKIGLSVEDIIKIYRSSPDFDESKTRYQVEHIASRGYTPPSCSTIRTYGNCTGSCPNPGHPLTIYLRAIEGGGDHEGTR
;
A
#
# COMPACT_ATOMS: atom_id res chain seq x y z
N ILE A 1 -12.46 10.20 1.36
CA ILE A 1 -12.78 8.77 1.25
C ILE A 1 -12.26 8.07 2.49
N ASN A 2 -13.13 7.62 3.41
CA ASN A 2 -12.66 6.84 4.55
C ASN A 2 -12.34 5.41 4.07
N LEU A 3 -11.08 4.99 4.21
CA LEU A 3 -10.66 3.65 3.80
C LEU A 3 -11.10 2.59 4.83
N PRO A 4 -11.69 1.46 4.40
CA PRO A 4 -11.96 0.32 5.26
C PRO A 4 -10.71 -0.15 6.02
N HIS A 5 -10.89 -0.74 7.21
CA HIS A 5 -9.76 -1.19 8.04
C HIS A 5 -8.79 -2.11 7.29
N SER A 6 -9.33 -3.08 6.54
CA SER A 6 -8.55 -4.00 5.72
C SER A 6 -7.79 -3.29 4.58
N ALA A 7 -8.36 -2.22 4.02
CA ALA A 7 -7.71 -1.42 2.98
C ALA A 7 -6.55 -0.61 3.56
N ARG A 8 -6.78 0.03 4.73
CA ARG A 8 -5.73 0.74 5.47
C ARG A 8 -4.56 -0.20 5.82
N PHE A 9 -4.86 -1.40 6.33
CA PHE A 9 -3.82 -2.39 6.61
C PHE A 9 -3.04 -2.79 5.35
N THR A 10 -3.75 -3.09 4.25
CA THR A 10 -3.13 -3.47 2.97
C THR A 10 -2.19 -2.38 2.45
N LEU A 11 -2.66 -1.13 2.42
CA LEU A 11 -1.89 0.01 1.93
C LEU A 11 -0.67 0.28 2.82
N THR A 12 -0.88 0.40 4.13
CA THR A 12 0.19 0.73 5.08
C THR A 12 1.28 -0.34 5.08
N SER A 13 0.92 -1.62 5.17
CA SER A 13 1.91 -2.72 5.15
C SER A 13 2.68 -2.77 3.83
N PHE A 14 2.03 -2.49 2.70
CA PHE A 14 2.70 -2.42 1.40
C PHE A 14 3.69 -1.25 1.33
N LEU A 15 3.28 -0.04 1.70
CA LEU A 15 4.12 1.16 1.65
C LEU A 15 5.35 1.03 2.56
N LEU A 16 5.17 0.49 3.77
CA LEU A 16 6.29 0.19 4.66
C LEU A 16 7.26 -0.81 4.02
N LYS A 17 6.74 -1.85 3.35
CA LYS A 17 7.56 -2.91 2.75
C LYS A 17 8.39 -2.44 1.56
N ILE A 18 7.92 -1.42 0.83
CA ILE A 18 8.69 -0.78 -0.25
C ILE A 18 9.60 0.37 0.24
N GLY A 19 9.63 0.63 1.56
CA GLY A 19 10.61 1.51 2.19
C GLY A 19 10.13 2.91 2.58
N LEU A 20 8.83 3.21 2.53
CA LEU A 20 8.33 4.49 3.02
C LEU A 20 8.41 4.57 4.55
N SER A 21 8.73 5.76 5.06
CA SER A 21 8.74 6.03 6.49
C SER A 21 7.32 6.16 7.05
N VAL A 22 7.19 6.01 8.38
CA VAL A 22 5.93 6.28 9.10
C VAL A 22 5.40 7.68 8.79
N GLU A 23 6.27 8.69 8.76
CA GLU A 23 5.88 10.07 8.48
C GLU A 23 5.35 10.25 7.06
N ASP A 24 5.97 9.61 6.06
CA ASP A 24 5.51 9.72 4.67
C ASP A 24 4.15 9.06 4.47
N ILE A 25 3.92 7.94 5.15
CA ILE A 25 2.62 7.26 5.13
C ILE A 25 1.54 8.10 5.81
N ILE A 26 1.83 8.73 6.96
CA ILE A 26 0.89 9.65 7.61
C ILE A 26 0.54 10.81 6.69
N LYS A 27 1.51 11.39 5.97
CA LYS A 27 1.26 12.45 4.97
C LYS A 27 0.31 11.99 3.86
N ILE A 28 0.39 10.74 3.40
CA ILE A 28 -0.54 10.20 2.39
C ILE A 28 -1.98 10.21 2.93
N TYR A 29 -2.18 9.79 4.19
CA TYR A 29 -3.50 9.76 4.82
C TYR A 29 -4.08 11.15 5.13
N ARG A 30 -3.27 12.21 5.21
CA ARG A 30 -3.74 13.60 5.43
C ARG A 30 -4.71 14.10 4.35
N SER A 31 -4.71 13.47 3.17
CA SER A 31 -5.66 13.77 2.10
C SER A 31 -7.08 13.23 2.36
N SER A 32 -7.28 12.42 3.42
CA SER A 32 -8.59 11.88 3.77
C SER A 32 -9.45 12.92 4.51
N PRO A 33 -10.73 13.09 4.16
CA PRO A 33 -11.64 14.06 4.80
C PRO A 33 -11.92 13.76 6.29
N ASP A 34 -11.70 12.52 6.72
CA ASP A 34 -11.86 12.04 8.10
C ASP A 34 -10.49 11.81 8.79
N PHE A 35 -9.42 12.42 8.28
CA PHE A 35 -8.09 12.22 8.82
C PHE A 35 -7.99 12.65 10.29
N ASP A 36 -7.53 11.72 11.11
CA ASP A 36 -7.18 11.91 12.52
C ASP A 36 -5.72 11.48 12.69
N GLU A 37 -4.85 12.44 12.99
CA GLU A 37 -3.41 12.19 13.03
C GLU A 37 -3.02 11.19 14.12
N SER A 38 -3.59 11.33 15.32
CA SER A 38 -3.27 10.47 16.46
C SER A 38 -3.65 9.01 16.17
N LYS A 39 -4.86 8.77 15.64
CA LYS A 39 -5.31 7.42 15.27
C LYS A 39 -4.50 6.84 14.12
N THR A 40 -4.24 7.65 13.09
CA THR A 40 -3.48 7.20 11.92
C THR A 40 -2.05 6.84 12.31
N ARG A 41 -1.39 7.71 13.09
CA ARG A 41 -0.04 7.48 13.61
C ARG A 41 0.03 6.19 14.40
N TYR A 42 -0.87 6.00 15.36
CA TYR A 42 -0.94 4.76 16.14
C TYR A 42 -1.07 3.52 15.26
N GLN A 43 -1.95 3.55 14.25
CA GLN A 43 -2.14 2.42 13.34
C GLN A 43 -0.89 2.15 12.51
N VAL A 44 -0.25 3.18 11.96
CA VAL A 44 0.93 3.05 11.10
C VAL A 44 2.13 2.55 11.90
N GLU A 45 2.39 3.12 13.07
CA GLU A 45 3.47 2.69 13.98
C GLU A 45 3.25 1.25 14.45
N HIS A 46 2.01 0.87 14.77
CA HIS A 46 1.71 -0.50 15.16
C HIS A 46 2.03 -1.48 14.03
N ILE A 47 1.60 -1.21 12.80
CA ILE A 47 1.88 -2.06 11.63
C ILE A 47 3.40 -2.11 11.37
N ALA A 48 4.10 -0.99 11.47
CA ALA A 48 5.55 -0.91 11.31
C ALA A 48 6.30 -1.78 12.34
N SER A 49 5.89 -1.74 13.61
CA SER A 49 6.52 -2.54 14.69
C SER A 49 6.44 -4.06 14.47
N ARG A 50 5.46 -4.50 13.67
CA ARG A 50 5.20 -5.93 13.39
C ARG A 50 5.91 -6.43 12.13
N GLY A 51 6.41 -5.54 11.28
CA GLY A 51 7.09 -5.92 10.04
C GLY A 51 6.21 -6.74 9.08
N TYR A 52 4.90 -6.50 9.06
CA TYR A 52 3.96 -7.27 8.27
C TYR A 52 4.31 -7.26 6.78
N THR A 53 4.13 -8.41 6.13
CA THR A 53 4.10 -8.49 4.66
C THR A 53 2.69 -8.17 4.21
N PRO A 54 2.51 -7.33 3.16
CA PRO A 54 1.17 -7.00 2.67
C PRO A 54 0.42 -8.26 2.22
N PRO A 55 -0.92 -8.25 2.31
CA PRO A 55 -1.73 -9.40 1.92
C PRO A 55 -1.60 -9.71 0.41
N SER A 56 -1.79 -10.99 0.05
CA SER A 56 -1.78 -11.45 -1.34
C SER A 56 -2.95 -10.87 -2.15
N CYS A 57 -2.87 -10.94 -3.48
CA CYS A 57 -4.00 -10.56 -4.34
C CYS A 57 -5.28 -11.34 -4.07
N SER A 58 -5.16 -12.62 -3.69
CA SER A 58 -6.31 -13.45 -3.31
C SER A 58 -6.95 -12.92 -2.02
N THR A 59 -6.14 -12.63 -1.01
CA THR A 59 -6.57 -12.07 0.27
C THR A 59 -7.21 -10.69 0.12
N ILE A 60 -6.61 -9.79 -0.68
CA ILE A 60 -7.15 -8.45 -0.94
C ILE A 60 -8.51 -8.54 -1.66
N ARG A 61 -8.71 -9.55 -2.52
CA ARG A 61 -10.00 -9.84 -3.14
C ARG A 61 -11.04 -10.27 -2.12
N THR A 62 -10.68 -11.17 -1.20
CA THR A 62 -11.59 -11.57 -0.10
C THR A 62 -12.01 -10.37 0.76
N TYR A 63 -11.14 -9.38 0.93
CA TYR A 63 -11.47 -8.14 1.63
C TYR A 63 -12.37 -7.17 0.83
N GLY A 64 -12.61 -7.43 -0.45
CA GLY A 64 -13.36 -6.51 -1.33
C GLY A 64 -12.60 -5.23 -1.71
N ASN A 65 -11.28 -5.17 -1.45
CA ASN A 65 -10.46 -3.98 -1.68
C ASN A 65 -9.74 -3.98 -3.04
N CYS A 66 -10.01 -4.98 -3.88
CA CYS A 66 -9.38 -5.14 -5.18
C CYS A 66 -10.17 -4.38 -6.25
N THR A 67 -9.64 -3.26 -6.75
CA THR A 67 -10.34 -2.39 -7.72
C THR A 67 -9.84 -2.55 -9.17
N GLY A 68 -8.93 -3.48 -9.44
CA GLY A 68 -8.34 -3.65 -10.77
C GLY A 68 -7.75 -5.05 -11.02
N SER A 69 -6.85 -5.14 -12.01
CA SER A 69 -6.17 -6.40 -12.37
C SER A 69 -5.13 -6.81 -11.33
N CYS A 70 -5.60 -7.36 -10.21
CA CYS A 70 -4.75 -8.20 -9.37
C CYS A 70 -4.73 -9.60 -10.02
N PRO A 71 -3.58 -10.14 -10.43
CA PRO A 71 -3.49 -11.53 -10.89
C PRO A 71 -3.79 -12.53 -9.75
N ASN A 72 -4.32 -13.70 -10.09
CA ASN A 72 -4.48 -14.84 -9.17
C ASN A 72 -3.89 -16.10 -9.81
N PRO A 73 -2.79 -16.67 -9.29
CA PRO A 73 -2.01 -16.22 -8.14
C PRO A 73 -1.25 -14.90 -8.40
N GLY A 74 -1.02 -14.10 -7.35
CA GLY A 74 -0.33 -12.80 -7.46
C GLY A 74 -0.07 -12.12 -6.11
N HIS A 75 0.95 -11.26 -6.04
CA HIS A 75 1.30 -10.50 -4.84
C HIS A 75 1.58 -9.03 -5.18
N PRO A 76 1.09 -8.05 -4.38
CA PRO A 76 1.30 -6.62 -4.64
C PRO A 76 2.76 -6.23 -4.85
N LEU A 77 3.68 -6.78 -4.05
CA LEU A 77 5.11 -6.54 -4.21
C LEU A 77 5.64 -7.02 -5.56
N THR A 78 5.25 -8.21 -6.03
CA THR A 78 5.70 -8.73 -7.33
C THR A 78 5.19 -7.86 -8.48
N ILE A 79 3.96 -7.36 -8.38
CA ILE A 79 3.39 -6.46 -9.38
C ILE A 79 4.17 -5.14 -9.40
N TYR A 80 4.46 -4.59 -8.21
CA TYR A 80 5.25 -3.37 -8.07
C TYR A 80 6.65 -3.52 -8.66
N LEU A 81 7.36 -4.60 -8.29
CA LEU A 81 8.71 -4.89 -8.78
C LEU A 81 8.74 -5.03 -10.31
N ARG A 82 7.79 -5.76 -10.90
CA ARG A 82 7.69 -5.87 -12.36
C ARG A 82 7.39 -4.54 -13.04
N ALA A 83 6.57 -3.69 -12.43
CA ALA A 83 6.23 -2.39 -12.97
C ALA A 83 7.43 -1.44 -12.99
N ILE A 84 8.29 -1.47 -11.97
CA ILE A 84 9.53 -0.68 -11.94
C ILE A 84 10.60 -1.27 -12.87
N GLU A 85 10.67 -2.59 -13.03
CA GLU A 85 11.59 -3.27 -13.95
C GLU A 85 11.19 -3.05 -15.42
N GLY A 86 9.89 -3.04 -15.73
CA GLY A 86 9.36 -2.77 -17.07
C GLY A 86 9.28 -1.29 -17.45
N GLY A 87 9.65 -0.38 -16.54
CA GLY A 87 9.61 1.07 -16.74
C GLY A 87 10.93 1.69 -17.18
N GLY A 88 11.94 0.88 -17.54
CA GLY A 88 13.29 1.31 -17.89
C GLY A 88 13.51 1.86 -19.32
N ASP A 89 12.48 2.02 -20.15
CA ASP A 89 12.61 2.46 -21.56
C ASP A 89 11.70 3.64 -21.94
N HIS A 90 11.75 4.76 -21.21
CA HIS A 90 11.26 6.05 -21.73
C HIS A 90 12.00 7.25 -21.11
N GLU A 91 13.31 7.30 -21.30
CA GLU A 91 14.08 8.54 -21.27
C GLU A 91 14.92 8.62 -22.56
N GLY A 92 14.53 9.52 -23.46
CA GLY A 92 15.32 9.87 -24.65
C GLY A 92 14.76 9.43 -26.00
N THR A 93 13.76 10.15 -26.53
CA THR A 93 13.70 10.42 -27.98
C THR A 93 13.19 11.83 -28.17
N ARG A 94 14.14 12.69 -28.54
CA ARG A 94 13.91 13.90 -29.32
C ARG A 94 13.92 13.51 -30.79
#